data_AF-A0A1E1WLE8-F1
#
_entry.id   AF-A0A1E1WLE8-F1
#
_cell.length_a   1.000
_cell.length_b   1.000
_cell.length_c   1.000
_cell.angle_alpha   90.00
_cell.angle_beta   90.00
_cell.angle_gamma   90.00
#
_symmetry.space_group_name_H-M   'P 1'
#
loop_
_entity.id
_entity.type
_entity.pdbx_description
1 polymer ?
#
loop_
_entity_poly.entity_id
_entity_poly.type
_entity_poly.pdbx_seq_one_letter_code
_entity_poly.pdbx_strand_id
1 'polypeptide(L)'
;AVPETNWTASQLAAEKSCVQRALLRLEAARGRPPAHSAERGAARHLYDRYRNVKRALASRPDTGIGTNGELATIHEHEAMIFNTSVDSSSDSQDKPSDSTLVMTCVLDMKEETPETPLQSPPAKENAGEEFPSSTSSAQSATTSEEATPSNEGLHCLGLEDLSRALSEAKLHKCVLRRSIKEYEISFELQNSRKVQRDDKKGREEEYLRYKAIKARIKLLNALINKQKTLIE
;
A
#
# COMPACT_ATOMS: atom_id res chain seq x y z
N ALA A 1 -13.78 -31.25 -20.29
CA ALA A 1 -14.78 -30.17 -20.14
C ALA A 1 -15.18 -29.69 -21.53
N VAL A 2 -16.45 -29.32 -21.75
CA VAL A 2 -16.88 -28.70 -23.02
C VAL A 2 -16.23 -27.32 -23.13
N PRO A 3 -15.65 -26.92 -24.27
CA PRO A 3 -15.08 -25.58 -24.42
C PRO A 3 -16.19 -24.51 -24.31
N GLU A 4 -15.93 -23.46 -23.52
CA GLU A 4 -16.92 -22.41 -23.22
C GLU A 4 -17.33 -21.58 -24.45
N THR A 5 -16.64 -21.76 -25.58
CA THR A 5 -17.00 -21.21 -26.91
C THR A 5 -18.34 -21.73 -27.43
N ASN A 6 -18.79 -22.89 -26.98
CA ASN A 6 -20.01 -23.56 -27.47
C ASN A 6 -21.23 -23.35 -26.56
N TRP A 7 -21.15 -22.45 -25.56
CA TRP A 7 -22.27 -22.20 -24.66
C TRP A 7 -23.31 -21.25 -25.26
N THR A 8 -24.58 -21.58 -25.03
CA THR A 8 -25.72 -20.71 -25.36
C THR A 8 -25.79 -19.52 -24.39
N ALA A 9 -26.52 -18.46 -24.77
CA ALA A 9 -26.71 -17.29 -23.90
C ALA A 9 -27.34 -17.65 -22.55
N SER A 10 -28.29 -18.59 -22.54
CA SER A 10 -28.92 -19.12 -21.32
C SER A 10 -27.90 -19.85 -20.41
N GLN A 11 -27.05 -20.71 -20.98
CA GLN A 11 -25.98 -21.39 -20.22
C GLN A 11 -24.96 -20.41 -19.64
N LEU A 12 -24.54 -19.40 -20.42
CA LEU A 12 -23.67 -18.32 -19.94
C LEU A 12 -24.32 -17.51 -18.79
N ALA A 13 -25.62 -17.20 -18.88
CA ALA A 13 -26.35 -16.51 -17.83
C ALA A 13 -26.50 -17.37 -16.55
N ALA A 14 -26.71 -18.68 -16.72
CA ALA A 14 -26.76 -19.64 -15.62
C ALA A 14 -25.40 -19.76 -14.92
N GLU A 15 -24.30 -19.89 -15.66
CA GLU A 15 -22.94 -19.91 -15.10
C GLU A 15 -22.59 -18.60 -14.41
N LYS A 16 -22.89 -17.44 -15.04
CA LYS A 16 -22.72 -16.11 -14.43
C LYS A 16 -23.38 -16.08 -13.04
N SER A 17 -24.63 -16.53 -12.97
CA SER A 17 -25.42 -16.57 -11.73
C SER A 17 -24.88 -17.59 -10.72
N CYS A 18 -24.31 -18.71 -11.18
CA CYS A 18 -23.66 -19.72 -10.35
C CYS A 18 -22.40 -19.16 -9.69
N VAL A 19 -21.51 -18.55 -10.48
CA VAL A 19 -20.24 -17.97 -10.00
C VAL A 19 -20.49 -16.77 -9.09
N GLN A 20 -21.48 -15.91 -9.38
CA GLN A 20 -21.90 -14.85 -8.46
C GLN A 20 -22.40 -15.41 -7.12
N ARG A 21 -23.22 -16.46 -7.12
CA ARG A 21 -23.66 -17.13 -5.88
C ARG A 21 -22.50 -17.79 -5.12
N ALA A 22 -21.51 -18.36 -5.82
CA ALA A 22 -20.32 -18.93 -5.18
C ALA A 22 -19.46 -17.85 -4.49
N LEU A 23 -19.23 -16.72 -5.16
CA LEU A 23 -18.51 -15.57 -4.59
C LEU A 23 -19.22 -15.01 -3.35
N LEU A 24 -20.55 -14.81 -3.42
CA LEU A 24 -21.35 -14.33 -2.28
C LEU A 24 -21.35 -15.31 -1.10
N ARG A 25 -21.35 -16.63 -1.35
CA ARG A 25 -21.24 -17.64 -0.27
C ARG A 25 -19.88 -17.62 0.41
N LEU A 26 -18.80 -17.34 -0.33
CA LEU A 26 -17.46 -17.16 0.26
C LEU A 26 -17.42 -15.91 1.14
N GLU A 27 -17.97 -14.78 0.66
CA GLU A 27 -18.05 -13.54 1.43
C GLU A 27 -18.93 -13.69 2.69
N ALA A 28 -20.08 -14.36 2.59
CA ALA A 28 -20.93 -14.64 3.75
C ALA A 28 -20.27 -15.57 4.79
N ALA A 29 -19.41 -16.50 4.35
CA ALA A 29 -18.73 -17.46 5.23
C ALA A 29 -17.41 -16.95 5.83
N ARG A 30 -16.79 -15.92 5.24
CA ARG A 30 -15.43 -15.47 5.58
C ARG A 30 -15.28 -13.95 5.79
N GLY A 31 -16.32 -13.17 5.48
CA GLY A 31 -16.22 -11.72 5.34
C GLY A 31 -15.50 -11.32 4.05
N ARG A 32 -15.20 -10.02 3.91
CA ARG A 32 -14.55 -9.44 2.73
C ARG A 32 -13.02 -9.64 2.79
N PRO A 33 -12.40 -10.49 1.94
CA PRO A 33 -10.99 -10.82 2.09
C PRO A 33 -10.09 -9.60 1.80
N PRO A 34 -9.07 -9.30 2.64
CA PRO A 34 -8.24 -8.09 2.48
C PRO A 34 -7.34 -8.11 1.23
N ALA A 35 -6.79 -6.93 0.92
CA ALA A 35 -5.82 -6.61 -0.15
C ALA A 35 -5.23 -7.81 -0.93
N HIS A 36 -4.46 -8.59 -0.17
CA HIS A 36 -3.45 -9.53 -0.63
C HIS A 36 -3.51 -10.87 0.14
N SER A 37 -4.69 -11.26 0.65
CA SER A 37 -4.81 -12.54 1.38
C SER A 37 -4.71 -13.75 0.46
N ALA A 38 -4.20 -14.86 1.00
CA ALA A 38 -4.18 -16.16 0.32
C ALA A 38 -5.60 -16.65 -0.04
N GLU A 39 -6.59 -16.31 0.78
CA GLU A 39 -8.02 -16.55 0.54
C GLU A 39 -8.55 -15.82 -0.70
N ARG A 40 -8.16 -14.55 -0.90
CA ARG A 40 -8.45 -13.83 -2.16
C ARG A 40 -7.74 -14.49 -3.35
N GLY A 41 -6.58 -15.13 -3.12
CA GLY A 41 -5.93 -16.02 -4.07
C GLY A 41 -6.76 -17.26 -4.39
N ALA A 42 -7.32 -17.93 -3.37
CA ALA A 42 -8.21 -19.08 -3.55
C ALA A 42 -9.45 -18.74 -4.38
N ALA A 43 -10.08 -17.57 -4.14
CA ALA A 43 -11.23 -17.10 -4.92
C ALA A 43 -10.89 -16.63 -6.35
N ARG A 44 -9.60 -16.47 -6.71
CA ARG A 44 -9.17 -15.89 -8.00
C ARG A 44 -9.76 -16.61 -9.22
N HIS A 45 -9.79 -17.94 -9.20
CA HIS A 45 -10.32 -18.75 -10.29
C HIS A 45 -11.81 -18.48 -10.57
N LEU A 46 -12.60 -18.11 -9.54
CA LEU A 46 -14.00 -17.70 -9.69
C LEU A 46 -14.10 -16.31 -10.32
N TYR A 47 -13.25 -15.36 -9.92
CA TYR A 47 -13.20 -14.03 -10.54
C TYR A 47 -12.82 -14.10 -12.02
N ASP A 48 -11.82 -14.90 -12.38
CA ASP A 48 -11.37 -15.05 -13.77
C ASP A 48 -12.48 -15.70 -14.62
N ARG A 49 -13.13 -16.76 -14.10
CA ARG A 49 -14.31 -17.40 -14.71
C ARG A 49 -15.46 -16.41 -14.91
N TYR A 50 -15.82 -15.62 -13.89
CA TYR A 50 -16.85 -14.58 -14.00
C TYR A 50 -16.51 -13.53 -15.06
N ARG A 51 -15.26 -13.07 -15.14
CA ARG A 51 -14.82 -12.10 -16.16
C ARG A 51 -14.83 -12.68 -17.57
N ASN A 52 -14.54 -13.97 -17.73
CA ASN A 52 -14.65 -14.66 -19.02
C ASN A 52 -16.10 -14.77 -19.46
N VAL A 53 -16.98 -15.27 -18.58
CA VAL A 53 -18.43 -15.36 -18.84
C VAL A 53 -19.06 -13.98 -19.11
N LYS A 54 -18.69 -12.94 -18.35
CA LYS A 54 -19.18 -11.57 -18.58
C LYS A 54 -18.74 -11.03 -19.95
N ARG A 55 -17.49 -11.28 -20.37
CA ARG A 55 -17.02 -10.90 -21.72
C ARG A 55 -17.72 -11.68 -22.82
N ALA A 56 -17.91 -12.99 -22.64
CA ALA A 56 -18.62 -13.84 -23.59
C ALA A 56 -20.09 -13.43 -23.76
N LEU A 57 -20.77 -12.98 -22.69
CA LEU A 57 -22.11 -12.38 -22.79
C LEU A 57 -22.10 -11.03 -23.50
N ALA A 58 -21.18 -10.12 -23.15
CA ALA A 58 -21.08 -8.79 -23.76
C ALA A 58 -20.69 -8.81 -25.24
N SER A 59 -20.01 -9.88 -25.70
CA SER A 59 -19.61 -10.07 -27.10
C SER A 59 -20.72 -10.65 -27.99
N ARG A 60 -21.90 -10.97 -27.46
CA ARG A 60 -23.01 -11.56 -28.24
C ARG A 60 -24.03 -10.48 -28.63
N PRO A 61 -24.33 -10.31 -29.93
CA PRO A 61 -25.24 -9.25 -30.40
C PRO A 61 -26.72 -9.49 -30.04
N ASP A 62 -27.06 -10.70 -29.56
CA ASP A 62 -28.43 -11.16 -29.33
C ASP A 62 -28.91 -10.96 -27.87
N THR A 63 -28.04 -10.52 -26.96
CA THR A 63 -28.43 -10.18 -25.58
C THR A 63 -28.77 -8.70 -25.47
N GLY A 64 -30.00 -8.36 -25.87
CA GLY A 64 -30.59 -7.02 -25.79
C GLY A 64 -30.77 -6.49 -24.37
N ILE A 65 -29.66 -6.13 -23.70
CA ILE A 65 -29.65 -5.35 -22.46
C ILE A 65 -28.69 -4.18 -22.67
N GLY A 66 -29.25 -3.00 -22.93
CA GLY A 66 -28.59 -1.70 -22.79
C GLY A 66 -27.33 -1.52 -23.65
N THR A 67 -27.52 -0.91 -24.82
CA THR A 67 -26.54 -0.09 -25.55
C THR A 67 -25.35 0.38 -24.71
N ASN A 68 -24.20 -0.30 -24.84
CA ASN A 68 -22.99 0.08 -24.12
C ASN A 68 -22.24 1.16 -24.92
N GLY A 69 -22.30 2.42 -24.46
CA GLY A 69 -21.31 3.44 -24.80
C GLY A 69 -21.72 4.54 -25.77
N GLU A 70 -22.84 4.40 -26.49
CA GLU A 70 -23.41 5.51 -27.26
C GLU A 70 -24.29 6.35 -26.32
N LEU A 71 -23.76 7.50 -25.88
CA LEU A 71 -24.54 8.50 -25.17
C LEU A 71 -25.63 9.00 -26.12
N ALA A 72 -26.89 8.70 -25.80
CA ALA A 72 -28.01 9.25 -26.55
C ALA A 72 -27.89 10.78 -26.58
N THR A 73 -27.99 11.38 -27.76
CA THR A 73 -27.86 12.83 -27.95
C THR A 73 -28.91 13.54 -27.11
N ILE A 74 -28.47 14.15 -26.01
CA ILE A 74 -29.31 14.94 -25.13
C ILE A 74 -29.76 16.15 -25.93
N HIS A 75 -31.06 16.22 -26.23
CA HIS A 75 -31.63 17.39 -26.88
C HIS A 75 -31.64 18.52 -25.87
N GLU A 76 -30.83 19.56 -26.12
CA GLU A 76 -30.95 20.82 -25.41
C GLU A 76 -32.40 21.33 -25.55
N HIS A 77 -32.95 21.85 -24.45
CA HIS A 77 -34.35 22.27 -24.26
C HIS A 77 -35.38 21.19 -23.87
N GLU A 78 -35.04 19.90 -23.75
CA GLU A 78 -35.96 18.91 -23.15
C GLU A 78 -35.77 18.77 -21.62
N ALA A 79 -36.85 18.96 -20.86
CA ALA A 79 -36.81 18.84 -19.39
C ALA A 79 -36.82 17.36 -18.97
N MET A 80 -35.72 16.87 -18.38
CA MET A 80 -35.66 15.51 -17.86
C MET A 80 -36.69 15.27 -16.76
N ILE A 81 -37.63 14.36 -17.01
CA ILE A 81 -38.61 13.90 -16.02
C ILE A 81 -37.90 12.98 -15.03
N PHE A 82 -37.60 13.49 -13.83
CA PHE A 82 -37.19 12.66 -12.71
C PHE A 82 -38.43 11.91 -12.17
N ASN A 83 -38.53 10.61 -12.48
CA ASN A 83 -39.58 9.75 -11.92
C ASN A 83 -39.37 9.54 -10.41
N THR A 84 -39.84 10.47 -9.58
CA THR A 84 -39.95 10.31 -8.13
C THR A 84 -41.24 9.56 -7.76
N SER A 85 -41.45 8.38 -8.33
CA SER A 85 -42.54 7.46 -7.93
C SER A 85 -41.98 6.29 -7.13
N VAL A 86 -41.66 6.56 -5.86
CA VAL A 86 -41.52 5.54 -4.82
C VAL A 86 -42.66 5.66 -3.80
N ASP A 87 -43.89 5.63 -4.32
CA ASP A 87 -45.02 5.15 -3.53
C ASP A 87 -45.42 3.76 -4.04
N SER A 88 -45.04 2.76 -3.26
CA SER A 88 -45.59 1.42 -3.32
C SER A 88 -45.49 0.87 -1.92
N SER A 89 -46.41 1.32 -1.08
CA SER A 89 -46.66 0.76 0.23
C SER A 89 -47.00 -0.73 0.09
N SER A 90 -46.00 -1.59 0.31
CA SER A 90 -46.19 -3.02 0.55
C SER A 90 -45.40 -3.38 1.79
N ASP A 91 -46.14 -3.58 2.87
CA ASP A 91 -45.63 -4.03 4.17
C ASP A 91 -44.88 -5.36 4.05
N SER A 92 -43.58 -5.35 4.39
CA SER A 92 -42.77 -6.53 4.70
C SER A 92 -41.41 -6.09 5.28
N GLN A 93 -41.01 -6.73 6.36
CA GLN A 93 -39.95 -6.23 7.26
C GLN A 93 -38.51 -6.37 6.72
N ASP A 94 -37.75 -5.30 7.00
CA ASP A 94 -36.32 -5.21 7.31
C ASP A 94 -35.22 -5.76 6.36
N LYS A 95 -34.27 -4.85 6.08
CA LYS A 95 -33.12 -5.00 5.17
C LYS A 95 -31.85 -5.55 5.83
N PRO A 96 -30.93 -6.14 5.03
CA PRO A 96 -29.49 -6.12 5.26
C PRO A 96 -28.77 -4.94 4.54
N SER A 97 -27.45 -4.84 4.76
CA SER A 97 -26.63 -3.62 4.72
C SER A 97 -26.09 -3.07 3.37
N ASP A 98 -25.90 -1.75 3.36
CA ASP A 98 -24.67 -0.97 3.04
C ASP A 98 -23.88 -1.02 1.69
N SER A 99 -23.45 0.19 1.30
CA SER A 99 -22.23 0.60 0.58
C SER A 99 -22.02 0.42 -0.94
N THR A 100 -21.52 1.50 -1.56
CA THR A 100 -20.93 1.54 -2.91
C THR A 100 -19.65 2.37 -2.89
N LEU A 101 -18.63 1.92 -3.61
CA LEU A 101 -17.30 2.52 -3.72
C LEU A 101 -16.94 2.69 -5.21
N VAL A 102 -16.48 3.88 -5.58
CA VAL A 102 -15.86 4.19 -6.89
C VAL A 102 -14.67 5.14 -6.70
N MET A 103 -13.71 5.27 -7.61
CA MET A 103 -12.99 4.32 -8.47
C MET A 103 -11.73 5.05 -8.96
N THR A 104 -10.58 4.39 -9.03
CA THR A 104 -9.29 4.98 -9.45
C THR A 104 -9.12 4.98 -10.97
N CYS A 105 -8.41 5.96 -11.55
CA CYS A 105 -7.59 5.76 -12.77
C CYS A 105 -6.59 6.92 -13.05
N VAL A 106 -5.28 6.61 -12.96
CA VAL A 106 -4.12 6.90 -13.87
C VAL A 106 -3.92 8.31 -14.50
N LEU A 107 -2.71 8.85 -14.70
CA LEU A 107 -1.50 8.29 -15.35
C LEU A 107 -0.13 8.81 -14.80
N ASP A 108 0.94 8.33 -15.44
CA ASP A 108 2.39 8.38 -15.12
C ASP A 108 3.17 9.49 -15.88
N MET A 109 4.28 10.01 -15.32
CA MET A 109 5.54 10.45 -15.99
C MET A 109 6.49 11.24 -15.05
N LYS A 110 7.70 11.58 -15.54
CA LYS A 110 8.94 11.74 -14.76
C LYS A 110 9.78 12.97 -15.19
N GLU A 111 10.54 13.51 -14.23
CA GLU A 111 11.83 14.25 -14.36
C GLU A 111 11.89 15.80 -14.44
N GLU A 112 12.86 16.33 -13.69
CA GLU A 112 13.64 17.59 -13.82
C GLU A 112 13.06 19.01 -13.67
N THR A 113 13.99 19.93 -13.37
CA THR A 113 13.89 21.31 -12.84
C THR A 113 13.97 22.38 -13.97
N PRO A 114 14.10 23.72 -13.76
CA PRO A 114 14.13 24.58 -12.54
C PRO A 114 13.29 25.90 -12.66
N GLU A 115 13.70 26.95 -11.94
CA GLU A 115 13.39 28.40 -12.07
C GLU A 115 12.24 29.06 -11.24
N THR A 116 12.70 29.85 -10.26
CA THR A 116 12.13 31.09 -9.67
C THR A 116 12.21 32.26 -10.72
N PRO A 117 11.83 33.56 -10.52
CA PRO A 117 11.87 34.34 -9.25
C PRO A 117 10.98 35.62 -9.07
N LEU A 118 11.16 36.31 -7.91
CA LEU A 118 10.83 37.73 -7.55
C LEU A 118 9.32 38.13 -7.38
N GLN A 119 8.88 39.11 -6.56
CA GLN A 119 9.40 39.98 -5.47
C GLN A 119 8.17 40.60 -4.73
N SER A 120 7.96 40.54 -3.39
CA SER A 120 8.49 41.37 -2.27
C SER A 120 7.88 42.79 -2.09
N PRO A 121 8.02 43.52 -0.94
CA PRO A 121 8.08 43.16 0.50
C PRO A 121 7.04 43.98 1.35
N PRO A 122 7.35 44.94 2.28
CA PRO A 122 8.05 44.89 3.59
C PRO A 122 7.28 45.44 4.85
N ALA A 123 7.46 44.84 6.04
CA ALA A 123 7.45 45.51 7.38
C ALA A 123 8.27 44.63 8.37
N LYS A 124 9.44 45.06 8.93
CA LYS A 124 9.67 45.92 10.14
C LYS A 124 9.08 45.37 11.45
N GLU A 125 9.75 45.35 12.62
CA GLU A 125 11.11 45.75 13.03
C GLU A 125 11.53 45.22 14.45
N ASN A 126 12.84 45.33 14.78
CA ASN A 126 13.51 45.34 16.11
C ASN A 126 13.95 43.99 16.75
N ALA A 127 15.18 43.64 17.20
CA ALA A 127 16.52 44.23 17.49
C ALA A 127 16.94 44.18 19.00
N GLY A 128 18.13 43.61 19.29
CA GLY A 128 18.83 43.59 20.60
C GLY A 128 18.59 42.37 21.54
N GLU A 129 19.52 41.86 22.37
CA GLU A 129 20.97 42.08 22.59
C GLU A 129 21.67 40.83 23.20
N GLU A 130 22.97 40.67 22.90
CA GLU A 130 24.14 40.04 23.58
C GLU A 130 24.13 38.79 24.52
N PHE A 131 25.25 38.03 24.43
CA PHE A 131 25.74 36.91 25.28
C PHE A 131 26.69 37.48 26.39
N PRO A 132 27.13 36.79 27.50
CA PRO A 132 27.73 35.44 27.42
C PRO A 132 27.75 34.48 28.66
N SER A 133 27.79 33.17 28.34
CA SER A 133 28.65 32.07 28.88
C SER A 133 28.80 31.71 30.38
N SER A 134 28.95 30.39 30.62
CA SER A 134 29.32 29.67 31.88
C SER A 134 28.15 29.46 32.88
N THR A 135 27.99 28.33 33.59
CA THR A 135 28.93 27.26 34.00
C THR A 135 28.32 25.83 33.98
N SER A 136 29.18 24.82 33.82
CA SER A 136 29.09 23.44 34.36
C SER A 136 27.84 23.02 35.16
N SER A 137 27.16 21.96 34.71
CA SER A 137 26.96 20.75 35.53
C SER A 137 26.64 19.53 34.67
N ALA A 138 27.35 18.43 34.87
CA ALA A 138 27.09 17.16 34.20
C ALA A 138 26.06 16.33 34.98
N GLN A 139 24.98 15.91 34.34
CA GLN A 139 24.19 14.75 34.77
C GLN A 139 23.82 13.89 33.57
N SER A 140 24.43 12.71 33.51
CA SER A 140 24.20 11.71 32.47
C SER A 140 22.80 11.12 32.59
N ALA A 141 21.97 11.26 31.55
CA ALA A 141 20.74 10.51 31.40
C ALA A 141 21.04 9.17 30.69
N THR A 142 21.60 8.21 31.43
CA THR A 142 21.90 6.87 30.92
C THR A 142 20.64 6.01 30.82
N THR A 143 19.95 6.01 29.68
CA THR A 143 18.92 5.01 29.36
C THR A 143 18.90 4.68 27.86
N SER A 144 19.16 3.41 27.52
CA SER A 144 19.00 2.78 26.18
C SER A 144 20.11 3.00 25.12
N GLU A 145 21.37 2.82 25.51
CA GLU A 145 22.53 2.74 24.59
C GLU A 145 22.74 1.32 23.97
N GLU A 146 21.96 0.31 24.37
CA GLU A 146 22.31 -1.13 24.20
C GLU A 146 21.57 -1.88 23.06
N ALA A 147 21.22 -1.20 21.96
CA ALA A 147 20.48 -1.82 20.85
C ALA A 147 21.13 -1.70 19.47
N THR A 148 22.09 -0.79 19.29
CA THR A 148 22.73 -0.52 18.00
C THR A 148 24.20 -0.90 18.03
N PRO A 149 24.72 -1.73 17.09
CA PRO A 149 26.13 -2.07 17.08
C PRO A 149 26.98 -0.82 16.82
N SER A 150 27.88 -0.50 17.76
CA SER A 150 28.75 0.67 17.68
C SER A 150 29.55 0.69 16.38
N ASN A 151 29.62 1.87 15.75
CA ASN A 151 30.39 2.11 14.52
C ASN A 151 31.84 2.56 14.82
N GLU A 152 32.23 2.60 16.10
CA GLU A 152 33.59 2.88 16.54
C GLU A 152 34.58 1.84 16.00
N GLY A 153 35.83 2.24 15.80
CA GLY A 153 36.90 1.35 15.33
C GLY A 153 36.77 0.81 13.89
N LEU A 154 35.62 0.94 13.22
CA LEU A 154 35.41 0.40 11.86
C LEU A 154 36.45 0.89 10.84
N HIS A 155 36.97 2.11 11.01
CA HIS A 155 37.98 2.70 10.11
C HIS A 155 39.40 2.14 10.31
N CYS A 156 39.63 1.37 11.39
CA CYS A 156 40.91 0.69 11.67
C CYS A 156 40.93 -0.77 11.23
N LEU A 157 39.80 -1.32 10.75
CA LEU A 157 39.69 -2.72 10.36
C LEU A 157 40.35 -3.00 9.01
N GLY A 158 40.88 -4.22 8.85
CA GLY A 158 41.36 -4.72 7.57
C GLY A 158 40.23 -4.97 6.57
N LEU A 159 40.58 -5.07 5.28
CA LEU A 159 39.62 -5.25 4.18
C LEU A 159 38.74 -6.50 4.37
N GLU A 160 39.33 -7.58 4.88
CA GLU A 160 38.63 -8.84 5.17
C GLU A 160 37.65 -8.70 6.35
N ASP A 161 38.03 -8.01 7.42
CA ASP A 161 37.15 -7.82 8.58
C ASP A 161 36.02 -6.82 8.29
N LEU A 162 36.27 -5.82 7.44
CA LEU A 162 35.21 -4.98 6.87
C LEU A 162 34.23 -5.80 6.02
N SER A 163 34.73 -6.75 5.21
CA SER A 163 33.90 -7.66 4.40
C SER A 163 33.05 -8.60 5.27
N ARG A 164 33.64 -9.13 6.35
CA ARG A 164 32.98 -9.93 7.38
C ARG A 164 31.86 -9.13 8.06
N ALA A 165 32.17 -7.94 8.58
CA ALA A 165 31.21 -7.04 9.21
C ALA A 165 30.09 -6.59 8.25
N LEU A 166 30.38 -6.41 6.96
CA LEU A 166 29.38 -6.10 5.93
C LEU A 166 28.42 -7.28 5.72
N SER A 167 28.92 -8.50 5.73
CA SER A 167 28.13 -9.72 5.56
C SER A 167 27.22 -9.98 6.77
N GLU A 168 27.76 -9.81 7.98
CA GLU A 168 26.99 -9.83 9.23
C GLU A 168 25.89 -8.76 9.26
N ALA A 169 26.22 -7.50 8.93
CA ALA A 169 25.24 -6.43 8.89
C ALA A 169 24.14 -6.70 7.83
N LYS A 170 24.48 -7.30 6.68
CA LYS A 170 23.49 -7.76 5.67
C LYS A 170 22.57 -8.85 6.25
N LEU A 171 23.10 -9.78 7.03
CA LEU A 171 22.30 -10.82 7.72
C LEU A 171 21.36 -10.21 8.76
N HIS A 172 21.85 -9.35 9.65
CA HIS A 172 21.03 -8.65 10.66
C HIS A 172 19.91 -7.82 10.02
N LYS A 173 20.19 -7.12 8.91
CA LYS A 173 19.15 -6.43 8.12
C LYS A 173 18.08 -7.40 7.60
N CYS A 174 18.47 -8.60 7.17
CA CYS A 174 17.56 -9.62 6.66
C CYS A 174 16.64 -10.16 7.78
N VAL A 175 17.20 -10.45 8.95
CA VAL A 175 16.46 -10.88 10.15
C VAL A 175 15.46 -9.82 10.59
N LEU A 176 15.90 -8.57 10.76
CA LEU A 176 15.02 -7.45 11.13
C LEU A 176 13.90 -7.22 10.10
N ARG A 177 14.20 -7.32 8.80
CA ARG A 177 13.19 -7.23 7.73
C ARG A 177 12.15 -8.36 7.82
N ARG A 178 12.51 -9.54 8.33
CA ARG A 178 11.58 -10.65 8.55
C ARG A 178 10.69 -10.36 9.77
N SER A 179 11.26 -10.02 10.93
CA SER A 179 10.51 -9.69 12.17
C SER A 179 9.49 -8.57 11.92
N ILE A 180 9.90 -7.48 11.27
CA ILE A 180 9.03 -6.35 10.93
C ILE A 180 7.86 -6.79 10.02
N LYS A 181 8.11 -7.63 9.01
CA LYS A 181 7.05 -8.13 8.13
C LYS A 181 6.08 -9.06 8.84
N GLU A 182 6.61 -9.94 9.70
CA GLU A 182 5.82 -10.88 10.49
C GLU A 182 4.92 -10.14 11.49
N TYR A 183 5.40 -9.04 12.06
CA TYR A 183 4.59 -8.09 12.82
C TYR A 183 3.48 -7.48 11.96
N GLU A 184 3.82 -6.87 10.83
CA GLU A 184 2.86 -6.17 9.96
C GLU A 184 1.75 -7.11 9.46
N ILE A 185 2.10 -8.37 9.14
CA ILE A 185 1.14 -9.41 8.73
C ILE A 185 0.25 -9.85 9.90
N SER A 186 0.83 -10.16 11.06
CA SER A 186 0.05 -10.60 12.23
C SER A 186 -0.90 -9.51 12.73
N PHE A 187 -0.45 -8.26 12.72
CA PHE A 187 -1.28 -7.10 13.06
C PHE A 187 -2.42 -6.90 12.06
N GLU A 188 -2.15 -6.98 10.75
CA GLU A 188 -3.19 -6.86 9.72
C GLU A 188 -4.24 -7.98 9.82
N LEU A 189 -3.82 -9.18 10.23
CA LEU A 189 -4.72 -10.32 10.49
C LEU A 189 -5.57 -10.14 11.77
N GLN A 190 -4.98 -9.67 12.87
CA GLN A 190 -5.66 -9.53 14.15
C GLN A 190 -6.58 -8.29 14.21
N ASN A 191 -6.16 -7.18 13.61
CA ASN A 191 -6.84 -5.90 13.71
C ASN A 191 -7.64 -5.53 12.44
N SER A 192 -7.61 -6.37 11.40
CA SER A 192 -8.26 -6.14 10.09
C SER A 192 -7.89 -4.81 9.41
N ARG A 193 -6.77 -4.19 9.82
CA ARG A 193 -6.27 -2.91 9.30
C ARG A 193 -4.75 -2.88 9.23
N LYS A 194 -4.21 -2.01 8.38
CA LYS A 194 -2.75 -1.75 8.33
C LYS A 194 -2.25 -1.15 9.65
N VAL A 195 -0.99 -1.45 9.96
CA VAL A 195 -0.19 -0.79 11.01
C VAL A 195 -0.06 0.71 10.71
N GLN A 196 -0.56 1.56 11.60
CA GLN A 196 -0.47 3.02 11.56
C GLN A 196 0.78 3.53 12.31
N ARG A 197 0.97 4.86 12.39
CA ARG A 197 2.16 5.44 13.04
C ARG A 197 2.23 5.14 14.53
N ASP A 198 1.11 5.18 15.24
CA ASP A 198 1.10 4.95 16.69
C ASP A 198 1.28 3.49 17.05
N ASP A 199 0.74 2.55 16.25
CA ASP A 199 0.97 1.11 16.47
C ASP A 199 2.46 0.74 16.39
N LYS A 200 3.22 1.42 15.51
CA LYS A 200 4.67 1.20 15.37
C LYS A 200 5.45 1.52 16.63
N LYS A 201 4.95 2.37 17.53
CA LYS A 201 5.59 2.67 18.82
C LYS A 201 5.83 1.40 19.64
N GLY A 202 4.90 0.43 19.59
CA GLY A 202 5.01 -0.85 20.29
C GLY A 202 6.16 -1.77 19.81
N ARG A 203 6.74 -1.50 18.63
CA ARG A 203 7.89 -2.25 18.04
C ARG A 203 8.96 -1.30 17.49
N GLU A 204 8.99 -0.04 17.92
CA GLU A 204 9.77 1.03 17.27
C GLU A 204 11.27 0.72 17.23
N GLU A 205 11.77 0.11 18.30
CA GLU A 205 13.16 -0.33 18.46
C GLU A 205 13.66 -1.21 17.29
N GLU A 206 12.83 -2.12 16.75
CA GLU A 206 13.21 -2.95 15.60
C GLU A 206 13.32 -2.15 14.30
N TYR A 207 12.44 -1.16 14.10
CA TYR A 207 12.49 -0.25 12.96
C TYR A 207 13.70 0.67 13.05
N LEU A 208 14.05 1.15 14.25
CA LEU A 208 15.26 1.93 14.52
C LEU A 208 16.53 1.09 14.28
N ARG A 209 16.60 -0.13 14.83
CA ARG A 209 17.68 -1.09 14.55
C ARG A 209 17.82 -1.37 13.05
N TYR A 210 16.73 -1.57 12.31
CA TYR A 210 16.77 -1.75 10.85
C TYR A 210 17.34 -0.52 10.12
N LYS A 211 16.96 0.69 10.53
CA LYS A 211 17.48 1.96 9.99
C LYS A 211 18.99 2.12 10.30
N ALA A 212 19.41 1.82 11.52
CA ALA A 212 20.81 1.87 11.95
C ALA A 212 21.68 0.87 11.17
N ILE A 213 21.27 -0.40 11.07
CA ILE A 213 21.98 -1.41 10.28
C ILE A 213 22.03 -1.03 8.79
N LYS A 214 20.96 -0.45 8.22
CA LYS A 214 20.96 0.06 6.84
C LYS A 214 21.99 1.18 6.64
N ALA A 215 22.21 2.04 7.63
CA ALA A 215 23.27 3.05 7.62
C ALA A 215 24.67 2.43 7.77
N ARG A 216 24.86 1.50 8.72
CA ARG A 216 26.11 0.74 8.92
C ARG A 216 26.57 0.01 7.65
N ILE A 217 25.64 -0.61 6.91
CA ILE A 217 25.94 -1.21 5.61
C ILE A 217 26.49 -0.17 4.62
N LYS A 218 25.92 1.03 4.53
CA LYS A 218 26.45 2.08 3.64
C LYS A 218 27.88 2.48 4.04
N LEU A 219 28.12 2.69 5.34
CA LEU A 219 29.43 3.03 5.88
C LEU A 219 30.47 1.95 5.55
N LEU A 220 30.15 0.67 5.79
CA LEU A 220 31.04 -0.45 5.50
C LEU A 220 31.38 -0.56 4.01
N ASN A 221 30.41 -0.38 3.10
CA ASN A 221 30.72 -0.33 1.66
C ASN A 221 31.63 0.86 1.30
N ALA A 222 31.43 2.03 1.90
CA ALA A 222 32.27 3.19 1.66
C ALA A 222 33.72 2.99 2.16
N LEU A 223 33.89 2.37 3.34
CA LEU A 223 35.20 2.02 3.90
C LEU A 223 35.93 0.97 3.03
N ILE A 224 35.23 -0.09 2.60
CA ILE A 224 35.77 -1.12 1.70
C ILE A 224 36.21 -0.49 0.37
N ASN A 225 35.39 0.39 -0.21
CA ASN A 225 35.73 1.06 -1.46
C ASN A 225 36.97 1.95 -1.29
N LYS A 226 37.02 2.75 -0.21
CA LYS A 226 38.18 3.59 0.13
C LYS A 226 39.46 2.75 0.28
N GLN A 227 39.38 1.61 0.96
CA GLN A 227 40.55 0.75 1.17
C GLN A 227 41.02 0.08 -0.13
N LYS A 228 40.10 -0.31 -1.02
CA LYS A 228 40.45 -0.81 -2.36
C LYS A 228 41.20 0.24 -3.18
N THR A 229 40.71 1.48 -3.22
CA THR A 229 41.37 2.61 -3.92
C THR A 229 42.68 3.09 -3.28
N LEU A 230 43.13 2.46 -2.19
CA LEU A 230 44.43 2.70 -1.55
C LEU A 230 45.42 1.53 -1.73
N ILE A 231 44.96 0.43 -2.34
CA ILE A 231 45.74 -0.79 -2.61
C ILE A 231 45.99 -0.97 -4.11
N GLU A 232 45.12 -0.38 -4.94
CA GLU A 232 45.22 -0.24 -6.40
C GLU A 232 46.01 1.02 -6.80
#